data_AF-A0AAV0VWP8-F1
#
_entry.id   AF-A0AAV0VWP8-F1
#
_cell.length_a   1.000
_cell.length_b   1.000
_cell.length_c   1.000
_cell.angle_alpha   90.00
_cell.angle_beta   90.00
_cell.angle_gamma   90.00
#
_symmetry.space_group_name_H-M   'P 1'
#
loop_
_entity.id
_entity.type
_entity.pdbx_description
1 polymer ?
#
loop_
_entity_poly.entity_id
_entity_poly.type
_entity_poly.pdbx_seq_one_letter_code
_entity_poly.pdbx_strand_id
1 'polypeptide(L)'
;MSKSLLKRLMKYLWLVGVNWDETIPEEAMTSWTQYHRELLILATLQIPRMVTHPNATHELHGFSDASEAAYASAVYLIIDTGTEVKCNLLIGKSRIAPDKKISVPRLELCGAWLLARLLAFAHDNLSAINIKKVTTWSESTVTLHWIRSST
;
A
#
# COMPACT_ATOMS: atom_id res chain seq x y z
N MET A 1 5.91 0.97 6.86
CA MET A 1 6.00 2.45 6.89
C MET A 1 7.24 3.01 6.16
N SER A 2 8.37 2.29 6.04
CA SER A 2 9.65 2.88 5.57
C SER A 2 9.74 3.27 4.08
N LYS A 3 9.08 2.57 3.15
CA LYS A 3 9.21 2.87 1.69
C LYS A 3 8.62 4.21 1.25
N SER A 4 7.61 4.75 1.95
CA SER A 4 7.02 6.05 1.61
C SER A 4 7.86 7.22 2.10
N LEU A 5 8.62 7.05 3.18
CA LEU A 5 9.53 8.05 3.74
C LEU A 5 10.69 8.34 2.77
N LEU A 6 11.40 7.31 2.30
CA LEU A 6 12.49 7.47 1.34
C LEU A 6 12.03 8.13 0.04
N LYS A 7 10.88 7.70 -0.48
CA LYS A 7 10.27 8.28 -1.68
C LYS A 7 10.00 9.78 -1.52
N ARG A 8 9.49 10.21 -0.37
CA ARG A 8 9.26 11.62 -0.05
C ARG A 8 10.58 12.38 0.11
N LEU A 9 11.58 11.78 0.75
CA LEU A 9 12.92 12.37 0.89
C LEU A 9 13.55 12.64 -0.48
N MET A 10 13.52 11.66 -1.39
CA MET A 10 14.04 11.84 -2.75
C MET A 10 13.30 12.96 -3.50
N LYS A 11 11.97 12.99 -3.38
CA LYS A 11 11.16 14.06 -3.96
C LYS A 11 11.53 15.44 -3.39
N TYR A 12 11.74 15.53 -2.08
CA TYR A 12 12.18 16.76 -1.42
C TYR A 12 13.55 17.23 -1.94
N LEU A 13 14.55 16.34 -2.00
CA LEU A 13 15.89 16.69 -2.49
C LEU A 13 15.85 17.18 -3.95
N TRP A 14 15.01 16.58 -4.80
CA TRP A 14 14.80 17.08 -6.17
C TRP A 14 14.16 18.47 -6.22
N LEU A 15 13.23 18.77 -5.32
CA LEU A 15 12.59 20.09 -5.26
C LEU A 15 13.55 21.17 -4.74
N VAL A 16 14.44 20.83 -3.81
CA VAL A 16 15.47 21.74 -3.31
C VAL A 16 16.58 21.96 -4.35
N GLY A 17 16.75 21.03 -5.30
CA GLY A 17 17.70 21.19 -6.40
C GLY A 17 19.16 20.99 -5.99
N VAL A 18 19.40 20.13 -5.00
CA VAL A 18 20.75 19.85 -4.47
C VAL A 18 21.58 19.09 -5.52
N ASN A 19 22.81 19.54 -5.77
CA ASN A 19 23.75 18.83 -6.65
C ASN A 19 24.39 17.62 -5.97
N TRP A 20 25.02 16.75 -6.76
CA TRP A 20 25.61 15.50 -6.27
C TRP A 20 26.69 15.68 -5.19
N ASP A 21 27.49 16.74 -5.29
CA ASP A 21 28.61 17.03 -4.39
C ASP A 21 28.25 18.04 -3.29
N GLU A 22 26.99 18.49 -3.25
CA GLU A 22 26.51 19.45 -2.26
C GLU A 22 26.01 18.75 -1.00
N THR A 23 26.26 19.39 0.14
CA THR A 23 25.72 18.95 1.42
C THR A 23 24.21 19.09 1.42
N ILE A 24 23.48 18.00 1.67
CA ILE A 24 22.03 18.05 1.76
C ILE A 24 21.55 18.78 3.03
N PRO A 25 20.33 19.34 3.05
CA PRO A 25 19.77 20.01 4.22
C PRO A 25 19.75 19.10 5.47
N GLU A 26 19.88 19.71 6.65
CA GLU A 26 19.91 18.97 7.93
C GLU A 26 18.64 18.12 8.17
N GLU A 27 17.48 18.62 7.75
CA GLU A 27 16.21 17.90 7.80
C GLU A 27 16.24 16.62 6.96
N ALA A 28 16.87 16.68 5.79
CA ALA A 28 17.05 15.55 4.88
C ALA A 28 18.05 14.54 5.46
N MET A 29 19.15 14.99 6.05
CA MET A 29 20.11 14.14 6.76
C MET A 29 19.47 13.40 7.93
N THR A 30 18.64 14.10 8.71
CA THR A 30 17.91 13.51 9.85
C THR A 30 16.97 12.41 9.37
N SER A 31 16.18 12.71 8.33
CA SER A 31 15.25 11.75 7.73
C SER A 31 15.96 10.54 7.13
N TRP A 32 17.08 10.76 6.45
CA TRP A 32 17.92 9.69 5.89
C TRP A 32 18.48 8.78 6.98
N THR A 33 19.04 9.37 8.04
CA THR A 33 19.62 8.63 9.17
C THR A 33 18.57 7.78 9.87
N GLN A 34 17.37 8.34 10.10
CA GLN A 34 16.25 7.59 10.65
C GLN A 34 15.87 6.41 9.74
N TYR A 35 15.67 6.66 8.44
CA TYR A 35 15.34 5.62 7.48
C TYR A 35 16.38 4.50 7.46
N HIS A 36 17.67 4.85 7.49
CA HIS A 36 18.77 3.89 7.53
C HIS A 36 18.71 3.00 8.78
N ARG A 37 18.40 3.57 9.96
CA ARG A 37 18.21 2.78 11.19
C ARG A 37 17.02 1.85 11.10
N GLU A 38 15.89 2.32 10.58
CA GLU A 38 14.69 1.49 10.38
C GLU A 38 14.94 0.35 9.38
N LEU A 39 15.82 0.55 8.40
CA LEU A 39 16.16 -0.46 7.41
C LEU A 39 16.81 -1.70 8.04
N LEU A 40 17.57 -1.53 9.13
CA LEU A 40 18.15 -2.65 9.86
C LEU A 40 17.08 -3.56 10.48
N ILE A 41 15.92 -3.02 10.83
CA ILE A 41 14.78 -3.80 11.36
C ILE A 41 14.25 -4.75 10.27
N LEU A 42 14.36 -4.38 8.99
CA LEU A 42 13.92 -5.26 7.90
C LEU A 42 14.79 -6.52 7.79
N ALA A 43 16.03 -6.49 8.27
CA ALA A 43 16.90 -7.67 8.28
C ALA A 43 16.42 -8.76 9.25
N THR A 44 15.64 -8.39 10.27
CA THR A 44 15.06 -9.34 11.23
C THR A 44 13.65 -9.79 10.86
N LEU A 45 13.03 -9.16 9.86
CA LEU A 45 11.67 -9.47 9.43
C LEU A 45 11.64 -10.81 8.69
N GLN A 46 10.94 -11.79 9.24
CA GLN A 46 10.66 -13.06 8.59
C GLN A 46 9.26 -13.04 7.98
N ILE A 47 9.17 -13.28 6.67
CA ILE A 47 7.89 -13.36 5.95
C ILE A 47 7.70 -14.80 5.48
N PRO A 48 6.62 -15.49 5.89
CA PRO A 48 6.32 -16.83 5.39
C PRO A 48 6.19 -16.84 3.87
N ARG A 49 6.94 -17.71 3.20
CA ARG A 49 6.89 -17.85 1.73
C ARG A 49 5.54 -18.39 1.25
N MET A 50 4.98 -19.35 1.99
CA MET A 50 3.67 -19.92 1.72
C MET A 50 2.68 -19.35 2.72
N VAL A 51 1.71 -18.61 2.22
CA VAL A 51 0.62 -18.08 3.03
C VAL A 51 -0.62 -18.97 2.92
N THR A 52 -0.85 -19.64 1.78
CA THR A 52 -2.05 -20.46 1.52
C THR A 52 -2.07 -21.76 2.32
N HIS A 53 -3.26 -22.33 2.51
CA HIS A 53 -3.42 -23.62 3.18
C HIS A 53 -4.35 -24.55 2.38
N PRO A 54 -3.98 -25.84 2.18
CA PRO A 54 -4.87 -26.82 1.55
C PRO A 54 -6.18 -26.96 2.33
N ASN A 55 -7.30 -27.18 1.64
CA ASN A 55 -8.62 -27.39 2.24
C ASN A 55 -9.13 -26.24 3.14
N ALA A 56 -8.54 -25.05 3.04
CA ALA A 56 -9.01 -23.85 3.74
C ALA A 56 -9.92 -23.00 2.83
N THR A 57 -10.77 -22.19 3.46
CA THR A 57 -11.48 -21.12 2.76
C THR A 57 -10.59 -19.89 2.67
N HIS A 58 -10.64 -19.20 1.53
CA HIS A 58 -9.80 -18.05 1.26
C HIS A 58 -10.67 -16.84 0.93
N GLU A 59 -10.37 -15.70 1.55
CA GLU A 59 -11.01 -14.41 1.23
C GLU A 59 -9.95 -13.34 0.98
N LEU A 60 -10.21 -12.46 0.01
CA LEU A 60 -9.36 -11.29 -0.25
C LEU A 60 -9.98 -10.04 0.36
N HIS A 61 -9.20 -9.34 1.17
CA HIS A 61 -9.59 -8.08 1.80
C HIS A 61 -8.68 -6.97 1.33
N GLY A 62 -9.23 -6.05 0.55
CA GLY A 62 -8.53 -4.90 -0.02
C GLY A 62 -8.80 -3.63 0.77
N PHE A 63 -7.77 -2.88 1.11
CA PHE A 63 -7.88 -1.57 1.77
C PHE A 63 -7.20 -0.51 0.91
N SER A 64 -7.80 0.66 0.82
CA SER A 64 -7.18 1.84 0.22
C SER A 64 -7.30 3.04 1.16
N ASP A 65 -6.24 3.82 1.21
CA ASP A 65 -6.14 5.03 2.02
C ASP A 65 -5.34 6.09 1.26
N ALA A 66 -5.66 7.36 1.47
CA ALA A 66 -4.96 8.48 0.87
C ALA A 66 -4.79 9.67 1.81
N SER A 67 -3.69 10.37 1.59
CA SER A 67 -3.35 11.63 2.23
C SER A 67 -2.89 12.62 1.16
N GLU A 68 -2.74 13.89 1.53
CA GLU A 68 -2.17 14.90 0.64
C GLU A 68 -0.77 14.54 0.13
N ALA A 69 -0.02 13.72 0.88
CA ALA A 69 1.33 13.33 0.54
C ALA A 69 1.41 12.10 -0.38
N ALA A 70 0.49 11.14 -0.22
CA ALA A 70 0.54 9.85 -0.90
C ALA A 70 -0.79 9.10 -0.79
N TYR A 71 -1.03 8.19 -1.72
CA TYR A 71 -2.11 7.21 -1.65
C TYR A 71 -1.54 5.78 -1.73
N ALA A 72 -2.20 4.85 -1.07
CA ALA A 72 -1.75 3.47 -0.95
C ALA A 72 -2.91 2.49 -0.95
N SER A 73 -2.59 1.25 -1.29
CA SER A 73 -3.51 0.12 -1.21
C SER A 73 -2.80 -1.11 -0.68
N ALA A 74 -3.51 -1.91 0.09
CA ALA A 74 -3.04 -3.18 0.63
C ALA A 74 -4.11 -4.26 0.43
N VAL A 75 -3.69 -5.45 0.03
CA VAL A 75 -4.55 -6.63 -0.11
C VAL A 75 -4.07 -7.69 0.86
N TYR A 76 -4.98 -8.14 1.69
CA TYR A 76 -4.80 -9.20 2.65
C TYR A 76 -5.51 -10.47 2.19
N LEU A 77 -4.89 -11.61 2.49
CA LEU A 77 -5.48 -12.93 2.33
C LEU A 77 -5.90 -13.43 3.72
N ILE A 78 -7.20 -13.66 3.87
CA ILE A 78 -7.79 -14.31 5.03
C ILE A 78 -7.92 -15.79 4.73
N ILE A 79 -7.50 -16.62 5.67
CA ILE A 79 -7.46 -18.07 5.53
C ILE A 79 -8.12 -18.65 6.75
N ASP A 80 -9.20 -19.38 6.52
CA ASP A 80 -9.95 -20.05 7.58
C ASP A 80 -9.89 -21.56 7.34
N THR A 81 -9.24 -22.26 8.26
CA THR A 81 -9.07 -23.72 8.24
C THR A 81 -10.20 -24.45 9.00
N GLY A 82 -11.17 -23.71 9.55
CA GLY A 82 -12.20 -24.20 10.48
C GLY A 82 -11.72 -24.26 11.94
N THR A 83 -10.41 -24.33 12.18
CA THR A 83 -9.81 -24.32 13.52
C THR A 83 -9.10 -23.00 13.84
N GLU A 84 -8.57 -22.33 12.81
CA GLU A 84 -7.79 -21.11 12.95
C GLU A 84 -8.08 -20.17 11.78
N VAL A 85 -8.15 -18.86 12.07
CA VAL A 85 -8.25 -17.81 11.06
C VAL A 85 -6.94 -17.02 11.03
N LYS A 86 -6.24 -17.04 9.89
CA LYS A 86 -5.01 -16.27 9.66
C LYS A 86 -5.26 -15.11 8.71
N CYS A 87 -4.62 -13.98 9.00
CA CYS A 87 -4.60 -12.81 8.14
C CYS A 87 -3.16 -12.52 7.70
N ASN A 88 -2.91 -12.56 6.39
CA ASN A 88 -1.59 -12.31 5.82
C ASN A 88 -1.65 -11.18 4.79
N LEU A 89 -0.69 -10.25 4.84
CA LEU A 89 -0.53 -9.24 3.79
C LEU A 89 0.01 -9.92 2.52
N LEU A 90 -0.78 -9.89 1.45
CA LEU A 90 -0.41 -10.51 0.17
C LEU A 90 0.34 -9.52 -0.72
N ILE A 91 -0.20 -8.32 -0.89
CA ILE A 91 0.42 -7.29 -1.72
C ILE A 91 0.07 -5.89 -1.21
N GLY A 92 1.07 -5.00 -1.21
CA GLY A 92 0.89 -3.59 -0.86
C GLY A 92 1.58 -2.69 -1.88
N LYS A 93 0.94 -1.58 -2.25
CA LYS A 93 1.50 -0.60 -3.19
C LYS A 93 1.16 0.81 -2.74
N SER A 94 2.14 1.70 -2.84
CA SER A 94 1.98 3.13 -2.55
C SER A 94 2.56 4.00 -3.66
N ARG A 95 1.94 5.16 -3.86
CA ARG A 95 2.34 6.19 -4.82
C ARG A 95 2.35 7.55 -4.13
N ILE A 96 3.39 8.34 -4.40
CA ILE A 96 3.46 9.72 -3.93
C ILE A 96 2.41 10.53 -4.68
N ALA A 97 1.74 11.46 -3.99
CA ALA A 97 0.82 12.38 -4.64
C ALA A 97 1.59 13.24 -5.67
N PRO A 98 0.96 13.55 -6.83
CA PRO A 98 1.51 14.48 -7.81
C PRO A 98 1.81 15.86 -7.20
N ASP A 99 2.72 16.61 -7.83
CA ASP A 99 3.04 17.99 -7.40
C ASP A 99 1.89 18.96 -7.59
N LYS A 100 1.08 18.72 -8.63
CA LYS A 100 -0.18 19.45 -8.80
C LYS A 100 -1.11 19.08 -7.66
N LYS A 101 -1.58 20.08 -6.92
CA LYS A 101 -2.55 19.89 -5.83
C LYS A 101 -3.81 19.21 -6.39
N ILE A 102 -4.06 18.01 -5.90
CA ILE A 102 -5.28 17.24 -6.12
C ILE A 102 -5.98 17.14 -4.77
N SER A 103 -7.31 17.24 -4.76
CA SER A 103 -8.07 17.13 -3.53
C SER A 103 -7.97 15.72 -2.94
N VAL A 104 -8.02 15.63 -1.60
CA VAL A 104 -7.99 14.35 -0.88
C VAL A 104 -9.01 13.34 -1.43
N PRO A 105 -10.28 13.71 -1.69
CA PRO A 105 -11.25 12.76 -2.27
C PRO A 105 -10.83 12.16 -3.62
N ARG A 106 -10.13 12.93 -4.47
CA ARG A 106 -9.62 12.41 -5.75
C ARG A 106 -8.41 11.49 -5.54
N LEU A 107 -7.58 11.76 -4.55
CA LEU A 107 -6.47 10.86 -4.16
C LEU A 107 -7.01 9.55 -3.57
N GLU A 108 -8.07 9.61 -2.77
CA GLU A 108 -8.80 8.44 -2.27
C GLU A 108 -9.35 7.60 -3.42
N LEU A 109 -9.98 8.23 -4.42
CA LEU A 109 -10.43 7.54 -5.64
C LEU A 109 -9.27 6.89 -6.40
N CYS A 110 -8.11 7.56 -6.46
CA CYS A 110 -6.90 6.99 -7.06
C CYS A 110 -6.37 5.79 -6.25
N GLY A 111 -6.48 5.83 -4.91
CA GLY A 111 -6.22 4.71 -4.01
C GLY A 111 -7.15 3.53 -4.26
N ALA A 112 -8.45 3.79 -4.43
CA ALA A 112 -9.44 2.76 -4.74
C ALA A 112 -9.18 2.11 -6.12
N TRP A 113 -8.83 2.92 -7.13
CA TRP A 113 -8.44 2.41 -8.44
C TRP A 113 -7.16 1.55 -8.37
N LEU A 114 -6.16 2.00 -7.62
CA LEU A 114 -4.94 1.23 -7.38
C LEU A 114 -5.28 -0.11 -6.71
N LEU A 115 -6.20 -0.10 -5.74
CA LEU A 115 -6.65 -1.31 -5.07
C LEU A 115 -7.33 -2.29 -6.02
N ALA A 116 -8.24 -1.81 -6.87
CA ALA A 116 -8.92 -2.64 -7.87
C ALA A 116 -7.92 -3.36 -8.78
N ARG A 117 -6.84 -2.67 -9.20
CA ARG A 117 -5.76 -3.27 -9.97
C ARG A 117 -4.97 -4.33 -9.21
N LEU A 118 -4.68 -4.10 -7.94
CA LEU A 118 -3.98 -5.09 -7.11
C LEU A 118 -4.84 -6.34 -6.89
N LEU A 119 -6.15 -6.17 -6.69
CA LEU A 119 -7.08 -7.27 -6.54
C LEU A 119 -7.21 -8.08 -7.83
N ALA A 120 -7.34 -7.44 -8.99
CA ALA A 120 -7.34 -8.13 -10.28
C ALA A 120 -6.06 -8.94 -10.47
N PHE A 121 -4.89 -8.32 -10.23
CA PHE A 121 -3.61 -9.01 -10.27
C PHE A 121 -3.54 -10.19 -9.30
N ALA A 122 -3.96 -10.01 -8.05
CA ALA A 122 -3.95 -11.08 -7.05
C ALA A 122 -4.87 -12.24 -7.46
N HIS A 123 -6.08 -11.93 -7.93
CA HIS A 123 -7.05 -12.93 -8.38
C HIS A 123 -6.51 -13.75 -9.55
N ASP A 124 -5.93 -13.11 -10.57
CA ASP A 124 -5.39 -13.78 -11.76
C ASP A 124 -4.21 -14.72 -11.41
N ASN A 125 -3.40 -14.35 -10.41
CA ASN A 125 -2.23 -15.13 -10.00
C ASN A 125 -2.51 -16.17 -8.92
N LEU A 126 -3.71 -16.17 -8.32
CA LEU A 126 -4.13 -17.10 -7.27
C LEU A 126 -5.16 -18.13 -7.78
N SER A 127 -5.15 -18.42 -9.08
CA SER A 127 -6.08 -19.37 -9.73
C SER A 127 -6.06 -20.79 -9.15
N ALA A 128 -4.98 -21.18 -8.45
CA ALA A 128 -4.85 -22.48 -7.79
C ALA A 128 -5.63 -22.60 -6.46
N ILE A 129 -6.13 -21.49 -5.91
CA ILE A 129 -6.91 -21.49 -4.66
C ILE A 129 -8.35 -21.02 -4.91
N ASN A 130 -9.29 -21.58 -4.15
CA ASN A 130 -10.68 -21.17 -4.22
C ASN A 130 -10.94 -19.94 -3.34
N ILE A 131 -10.96 -18.75 -3.96
CA ILE A 131 -11.31 -17.49 -3.30
C ILE A 131 -12.84 -17.40 -3.22
N LYS A 132 -13.39 -17.51 -2.01
CA LYS A 132 -14.85 -17.47 -1.80
C LYS A 132 -15.42 -16.05 -1.85
N LYS A 133 -14.64 -15.07 -1.44
CA LYS A 133 -15.10 -13.69 -1.25
C LYS A 133 -14.00 -12.69 -1.48
N VAL A 134 -14.36 -11.56 -2.07
CA VAL A 134 -13.50 -10.39 -2.21
C VAL A 134 -14.24 -9.20 -1.60
N THR A 135 -13.62 -8.54 -0.62
CA THR A 135 -14.18 -7.37 0.05
C THR A 135 -13.20 -6.20 -0.05
N THR A 136 -13.70 -5.03 -0.44
CA THR A 136 -12.91 -3.79 -0.51
C THR A 136 -13.39 -2.77 0.51
N TRP A 137 -12.44 -2.11 1.17
CA TRP A 137 -12.65 -1.17 2.27
C TRP A 137 -12.04 0.19 1.92
N SER A 138 -12.77 1.26 2.21
CA SER A 138 -12.32 2.65 2.14
C SER A 138 -13.06 3.46 3.21
N GLU A 139 -12.34 4.36 3.89
CA GLU A 139 -12.91 5.27 4.88
C GLU A 139 -13.52 6.53 4.22
N SER A 140 -13.28 6.73 2.93
CA SER A 140 -13.77 7.89 2.18
C SER A 140 -15.21 7.66 1.70
N THR A 141 -16.17 8.20 2.45
CA THR A 141 -17.60 8.17 2.06
C THR A 141 -17.85 8.83 0.71
N VAL A 142 -17.10 9.88 0.38
CA VAL A 142 -17.15 10.55 -0.93
C VAL A 142 -16.71 9.61 -2.05
N THR A 143 -15.60 8.87 -1.84
CA THR A 143 -15.11 7.90 -2.82
C THR A 143 -16.09 6.75 -3.00
N LEU A 144 -16.62 6.21 -1.91
CA LEU A 144 -17.65 5.17 -1.96
C LEU A 144 -18.91 5.66 -2.70
N HIS A 145 -19.31 6.91 -2.47
CA HIS A 145 -20.42 7.52 -3.19
C HIS A 145 -20.13 7.62 -4.69
N TRP A 146 -18.98 8.18 -5.08
CA TRP A 146 -18.58 8.31 -6.50
C TRP A 146 -18.49 6.97 -7.24
N ILE A 147 -18.02 5.91 -6.57
CA ILE A 147 -17.95 4.57 -7.15
C ILE A 147 -19.36 3.98 -7.34
N ARG A 148 -20.27 4.24 -6.39
CA ARG A 148 -21.63 3.68 -6.41
C ARG A 148 -22.61 4.48 -7.26
N SER A 149 -22.35 5.76 -7.46
CA SER A 149 -23.14 6.60 -8.35
C SER A 149 -22.92 6.14 -9.78
N SER A 150 -23.92 5.45 -10.34
CA SER A 150 -24.06 5.25 -11.77
C SER A 150 -24.13 6.63 -12.43
N THR A 151 -23.42 6.81 -13.54
CA THR A 151 -23.64 7.97 -14.42
C THR A 151 -25.04 7.92 -15.01
#